data_AF-A0A9Q0ZHE1-F1
#
_entry.id   AF-A0A9Q0ZHE1-F1
#
_cell.length_a   1.000
_cell.length_b   1.000
_cell.length_c   1.000
_cell.angle_alpha   90.00
_cell.angle_beta   90.00
_cell.angle_gamma   90.00
#
_symmetry.space_group_name_H-M   'P 1'
#
loop_
_entity.id
_entity.type
_entity.pdbx_description
1 polymer ?
#
loop_
_entity_poly.entity_id
_entity_poly.type
_entity_poly.pdbx_seq_one_letter_code
_entity_poly.pdbx_strand_id
1 'polypeptide(L)'
;METVSLLPSLMILPFLMITVNWITPQKGFSSIPDAIEDIRQGKIVVVVDDEDRENEGDLIMAAEMATPEAMAFLVKHGTGIVCVSMKGEDLDRLQLPLMDAKHGTTTGVSANDRATTVLALASKDSKPDAFNRPGHIFPLRYREGGVLKRAGHTEASVDLAVLAGLDPVAVLCEVVDDDGSMARLPKLRQFAERENLKIISIADLIKYRRKTDKLVEHASAAQIPTMWGPFTAHCYRSILDGIEHIAMVKGAIGDGEDVLVRVHSECLTGDMFGSARCDCGNQLALAMQQIEAAGRGVLIYLRGHEGRGIGLGHKLRAYNLQDDGRDTVEANEELGLPVDSREYGIGAQMLRDLGVQTMKLMTNNPAKYIGLKGYGLAVAGRVPLLTPITEDNKRYLETKSAKMGHIYDAEFIRHLSSNPYR
;
A
#
# COMPACT_ATOMS: atom_id res chain seq x y z
N MET A 1 29.44 59.49 16.31
CA MET A 1 28.07 59.16 15.88
C MET A 1 28.19 58.23 14.68
N GLU A 2 28.49 56.96 14.91
CA GLU A 2 28.47 55.92 13.88
C GLU A 2 28.02 54.63 14.58
N THR A 3 26.79 54.24 14.31
CA THR A 3 26.15 53.03 14.82
C THR A 3 26.51 51.87 13.89
N VAL A 4 27.32 50.93 14.38
CA VAL A 4 27.57 49.64 13.71
C VAL A 4 26.43 48.69 14.08
N SER A 5 25.64 48.28 13.09
CA SER A 5 24.56 47.30 13.23
C SER A 5 25.12 45.89 13.38
N LEU A 6 24.86 45.25 14.51
CA LEU A 6 25.07 43.81 14.71
C LEU A 6 23.79 43.07 14.27
N LEU A 7 23.86 42.41 13.10
CA LEU A 7 22.91 41.37 12.70
C LEU A 7 23.35 40.05 13.37
N PRO A 8 22.44 39.26 13.98
CA PRO A 8 22.79 37.91 14.43
C PRO A 8 22.84 36.97 13.24
N SER A 9 23.99 36.30 13.07
CA SER A 9 24.21 35.17 12.19
C SER A 9 23.17 34.07 12.45
N LEU A 10 22.35 33.77 11.45
CA LEU A 10 21.46 32.61 11.45
C LEU A 10 22.33 31.37 11.25
N MET A 11 22.71 30.72 12.34
CA MET A 11 23.31 29.40 12.32
C MET A 11 22.26 28.40 11.81
N ILE A 12 22.41 27.99 10.55
CA ILE A 12 21.68 26.86 9.97
C ILE A 12 22.19 25.61 10.70
N LEU A 13 21.43 25.17 11.71
CA LEU A 13 21.60 23.86 12.31
C LEU A 13 21.24 22.79 11.25
N PRO A 14 22.10 21.79 11.00
CA PRO A 14 21.75 20.72 10.10
C PRO A 14 20.58 19.95 10.74
N PHE A 15 19.52 19.77 9.97
CA PHE A 15 18.41 18.88 10.27
C PHE A 15 19.01 17.49 10.52
N LEU A 16 19.16 17.11 11.79
CA LEU A 16 19.54 15.77 12.17
C LEU A 16 18.33 14.89 11.78
N MET A 17 18.44 14.23 10.63
CA MET A 17 17.54 13.16 10.21
C MET A 17 17.57 12.09 11.32
N ILE A 18 16.64 12.19 12.27
CA ILE A 18 16.27 11.05 13.09
C ILE A 18 15.49 10.12 12.16
N THR A 19 16.23 9.34 11.36
CA THR A 19 15.68 8.19 10.63
C THR A 19 15.28 7.16 11.66
N VAL A 20 14.05 7.30 12.16
CA VAL A 20 13.47 6.22 12.92
C VAL A 20 13.05 5.14 11.92
N ASN A 21 13.89 4.12 11.78
CA ASN A 21 13.78 3.08 10.79
C ASN A 21 12.68 2.07 11.22
N TRP A 22 11.42 2.39 10.93
CA TRP A 22 10.24 1.66 11.43
C TRP A 22 9.67 0.59 10.49
N ILE A 23 10.35 0.28 9.38
CA ILE A 23 9.92 -0.74 8.42
C ILE A 23 10.96 -1.85 8.45
N THR A 24 10.86 -2.72 9.45
CA THR A 24 11.68 -3.93 9.51
C THR A 24 11.32 -4.77 8.28
N PRO A 25 12.30 -5.10 7.42
CA PRO A 25 12.06 -5.99 6.30
C PRO A 25 11.69 -7.38 6.81
N GLN A 26 11.01 -8.16 5.98
CA GLN A 26 10.79 -9.57 6.26
C GLN A 26 12.13 -10.29 6.47
N LYS A 27 12.11 -11.34 7.31
CA LYS A 27 13.34 -12.06 7.67
C LYS A 27 14.03 -12.61 6.43
N GLY A 28 15.30 -12.25 6.24
CA GLY A 28 16.11 -12.65 5.09
C GLY A 28 15.99 -11.74 3.87
N PHE A 29 15.37 -10.56 4.01
CA PHE A 29 15.38 -9.50 3.01
C PHE A 29 16.10 -8.26 3.52
N SER A 30 16.63 -7.48 2.58
CA SER A 30 17.23 -6.17 2.82
C SER A 30 16.14 -5.11 3.02
N SER A 31 16.50 -3.97 3.61
CA SER A 31 15.55 -2.86 3.75
C SER A 31 15.29 -2.19 2.40
N ILE A 32 14.07 -1.70 2.19
CA ILE A 32 13.73 -0.94 0.98
C ILE A 32 14.59 0.34 0.84
N PRO A 33 14.87 1.12 1.91
CA PRO A 33 15.82 2.23 1.83
C PRO A 33 17.20 1.86 1.29
N ASP A 34 17.77 0.72 1.72
CA ASP A 34 19.09 0.27 1.25
C ASP A 34 19.05 -0.09 -0.23
N ALA A 35 17.99 -0.78 -0.68
CA ALA A 35 17.82 -1.11 -2.10
C ALA A 35 17.63 0.15 -2.97
N ILE A 36 16.90 1.14 -2.47
CA ILE A 36 16.75 2.44 -3.16
C ILE A 36 18.12 3.14 -3.30
N GLU A 37 18.96 3.11 -2.26
CA GLU A 37 20.30 3.69 -2.33
C GLU A 37 21.20 2.94 -3.32
N ASP A 38 21.13 1.62 -3.37
CA ASP A 38 21.89 0.84 -4.35
C ASP A 38 21.44 1.15 -5.79
N ILE A 39 20.13 1.27 -6.04
CA ILE A 39 19.59 1.71 -7.35
C ILE A 39 20.07 3.13 -7.69
N ARG A 40 20.05 4.06 -6.73
CA ARG A 40 20.55 5.44 -6.89
C ARG A 40 22.02 5.47 -7.29
N GLN A 41 22.81 4.53 -6.79
CA GLN A 41 24.23 4.36 -7.11
C GLN A 41 24.47 3.57 -8.42
N GLY A 42 23.42 3.20 -9.16
CA GLY A 42 23.52 2.44 -10.40
C GLY A 42 23.80 0.95 -10.21
N LYS A 43 23.64 0.42 -8.99
CA LYS A 43 23.81 -1.01 -8.71
C LYS A 43 22.55 -1.80 -9.05
N ILE A 44 22.74 -3.11 -9.22
CA ILE A 44 21.68 -4.07 -9.43
C ILE A 44 21.12 -4.52 -8.07
N VAL A 45 19.82 -4.73 -7.98
CA VAL A 45 19.14 -5.36 -6.83
C VAL A 45 18.32 -6.55 -7.29
N VAL A 46 18.15 -7.54 -6.42
CA VAL A 46 17.25 -8.67 -6.65
C VAL A 46 15.89 -8.34 -6.06
N VAL A 47 14.83 -8.44 -6.85
CA VAL A 47 13.44 -8.27 -6.39
C VAL A 47 12.69 -9.55 -6.59
N VAL A 48 11.97 -10.00 -5.56
CA VAL A 48 11.13 -11.20 -5.62
C VAL A 48 9.66 -10.85 -5.40
N ASP A 49 8.78 -11.57 -6.07
CA ASP A 49 7.34 -11.52 -5.81
C ASP A 49 6.91 -12.49 -4.69
N ASP A 50 5.61 -12.51 -4.38
CA ASP A 50 5.07 -13.40 -3.35
C ASP A 50 5.11 -14.87 -3.80
N GLU A 51 5.24 -15.78 -2.83
CA GLU A 51 5.36 -17.23 -3.06
C GLU A 51 4.16 -17.82 -3.85
N ASP A 52 3.00 -17.17 -3.78
CA ASP A 52 1.75 -17.60 -4.44
C ASP A 52 1.60 -17.09 -5.89
N ARG A 53 2.53 -16.26 -6.39
CA ARG A 53 2.50 -15.72 -7.76
C ARG A 53 3.46 -16.50 -8.67
N GLU A 54 4.61 -15.92 -9.00
CA GLU A 54 5.62 -16.61 -9.80
C GLU A 54 6.65 -17.25 -8.89
N ASN A 55 6.93 -16.71 -7.70
CA ASN A 55 8.00 -17.13 -6.78
C ASN A 55 9.37 -17.12 -7.49
N GLU A 56 9.58 -16.08 -8.30
CA GLU A 56 10.77 -15.85 -9.12
C GLU A 56 11.42 -14.55 -8.67
N GLY A 57 12.62 -14.28 -9.20
CA GLY A 57 13.36 -13.07 -8.86
C GLY A 57 14.01 -12.44 -10.06
N ASP A 58 13.96 -11.11 -10.10
CA ASP A 58 14.49 -10.30 -11.19
C ASP A 58 15.69 -9.49 -10.71
N LEU A 59 16.70 -9.42 -11.57
CA LEU A 59 17.78 -8.45 -11.45
C LEU A 59 17.29 -7.11 -11.99
N ILE A 60 17.28 -6.09 -11.15
CA ILE A 60 16.72 -4.77 -11.47
C ILE A 60 17.78 -3.69 -11.32
N MET A 61 17.82 -2.75 -12.26
CA MET A 61 18.59 -1.50 -12.17
C MET A 61 17.89 -0.34 -12.86
N ALA A 62 18.22 0.90 -12.52
CA ALA A 62 17.75 2.07 -13.26
C ALA A 62 18.38 2.11 -14.66
N ALA A 63 17.56 2.37 -15.68
CA ALA A 63 17.99 2.29 -17.07
C ALA A 63 19.01 3.36 -17.46
N GLU A 64 18.88 4.58 -16.90
CA GLU A 64 19.84 5.65 -17.15
C GLU A 64 21.25 5.37 -16.60
N MET A 65 21.39 4.39 -15.72
CA MET A 65 22.67 3.95 -15.13
C MET A 65 23.24 2.70 -15.83
N ALA A 66 22.64 2.26 -16.94
CA ALA A 66 23.04 1.05 -17.64
C ALA A 66 24.48 1.17 -18.22
N THR A 67 25.31 0.16 -17.93
CA THR A 67 26.64 0.02 -18.52
C THR A 67 26.78 -1.33 -19.25
N PRO A 68 27.74 -1.48 -20.17
CA PRO A 68 28.03 -2.77 -20.80
C PRO A 68 28.33 -3.87 -19.78
N GLU A 69 29.01 -3.56 -18.68
CA GLU A 69 29.33 -4.52 -17.61
C GLU A 69 28.06 -4.98 -16.88
N ALA A 70 27.16 -4.04 -16.56
CA ALA A 70 25.88 -4.38 -15.94
C ALA A 70 25.01 -5.21 -16.88
N MET A 71 24.97 -4.89 -18.18
CA MET A 71 24.25 -5.70 -19.17
C MET A 71 24.86 -7.10 -19.32
N ALA A 72 26.19 -7.21 -19.31
CA ALA A 72 26.86 -8.50 -19.33
C ALA A 72 26.51 -9.32 -18.08
N PHE A 73 26.41 -8.69 -16.92
CA PHE A 73 25.97 -9.34 -15.68
C PHE A 73 24.53 -9.85 -15.78
N LEU A 74 23.58 -9.03 -16.24
CA LEU A 74 22.18 -9.42 -16.45
C LEU A 74 22.04 -10.58 -17.43
N VAL A 75 22.80 -10.58 -18.51
CA VAL A 75 22.77 -11.65 -19.52
C VAL A 75 23.42 -12.93 -19.01
N LYS A 76 24.49 -12.82 -18.22
CA LYS A 76 25.19 -13.98 -17.66
C LYS A 76 24.37 -14.72 -16.60
N HIS A 77 23.61 -13.97 -15.79
CA HIS A 77 22.92 -14.51 -14.62
C HIS A 77 21.39 -14.59 -14.76
N GLY A 78 20.83 -13.98 -15.79
CA GLY A 78 19.41 -14.08 -16.10
C GLY A 78 19.10 -14.93 -17.33
N THR A 79 17.84 -14.91 -17.75
CA THR A 79 17.34 -15.62 -18.95
C THR A 79 17.97 -15.12 -20.25
N GLY A 80 18.58 -13.94 -20.24
CA GLY A 80 19.04 -13.22 -21.42
C GLY A 80 17.94 -12.43 -22.12
N ILE A 81 16.68 -12.55 -21.67
CA ILE A 81 15.54 -11.73 -22.09
C ILE A 81 15.55 -10.44 -21.28
N VAL A 82 16.30 -9.46 -21.75
CA VAL A 82 16.45 -8.18 -21.05
C VAL A 82 15.27 -7.27 -21.40
N CYS A 83 14.48 -6.94 -20.39
CA CYS A 83 13.31 -6.08 -20.52
C CYS A 83 13.60 -4.66 -20.01
N VAL A 84 12.88 -3.67 -20.53
CA VAL A 84 12.92 -2.28 -20.06
C VAL A 84 11.52 -1.84 -19.69
N SER A 85 11.26 -1.65 -18.39
CA SER A 85 9.99 -1.11 -17.92
C SER A 85 10.00 0.41 -17.97
N MET A 86 8.95 1.00 -18.51
CA MET A 86 8.81 2.46 -18.58
C MET A 86 7.34 2.89 -18.58
N LYS A 87 7.12 4.19 -18.38
CA LYS A 87 5.77 4.75 -18.42
C LYS A 87 5.09 4.58 -19.78
N GLY A 88 3.76 4.49 -19.74
CA GLY A 88 2.95 4.38 -20.95
C GLY A 88 3.16 5.55 -21.91
N GLU A 89 3.28 6.78 -21.38
CA GLU A 89 3.52 7.99 -22.17
C GLU A 89 4.82 7.94 -22.98
N ASP A 90 5.88 7.32 -22.44
CA ASP A 90 7.15 7.15 -23.13
C ASP A 90 7.08 6.10 -24.23
N LEU A 91 6.40 4.98 -23.97
CA LEU A 91 6.13 3.97 -25.00
C LEU A 91 5.32 4.55 -26.15
N ASP A 92 4.30 5.36 -25.83
CA ASP A 92 3.43 6.00 -26.81
C ASP A 92 4.20 7.05 -27.62
N ARG A 93 5.02 7.89 -26.96
CA ARG A 93 5.93 8.86 -27.61
C ARG A 93 6.88 8.17 -28.59
N LEU A 94 7.46 7.05 -28.18
CA LEU A 94 8.46 6.32 -28.96
C LEU A 94 7.84 5.35 -29.98
N GLN A 95 6.51 5.18 -29.98
CA GLN A 95 5.77 4.27 -30.86
C GLN A 95 6.36 2.85 -30.83
N LEU A 96 6.59 2.31 -29.62
CA LEU A 96 7.33 1.06 -29.42
C LEU A 96 6.41 -0.17 -29.33
N PRO A 97 6.71 -1.21 -30.10
CA PRO A 97 6.71 -2.59 -29.58
C PRO A 97 8.10 -3.26 -29.79
N LEU A 98 8.67 -3.92 -28.76
CA LEU A 98 9.92 -4.77 -28.69
C LEU A 98 11.07 -4.47 -29.72
N MET A 99 12.20 -3.85 -29.31
CA MET A 99 13.12 -3.10 -30.23
C MET A 99 14.61 -2.93 -29.81
N ASP A 100 15.47 -2.46 -30.74
CA ASP A 100 16.89 -2.08 -30.57
C ASP A 100 17.17 -0.63 -31.02
N ALA A 101 18.24 0.03 -30.54
CA ALA A 101 18.67 1.34 -31.03
C ALA A 101 19.32 1.27 -32.43
N LYS A 102 19.22 2.37 -33.20
CA LYS A 102 19.66 2.48 -34.61
C LYS A 102 21.10 2.96 -34.79
N HIS A 103 21.61 3.75 -33.85
CA HIS A 103 22.96 4.32 -33.89
C HIS A 103 23.76 3.80 -32.69
N GLY A 104 25.02 3.43 -32.92
CA GLY A 104 25.91 2.89 -31.88
C GLY A 104 25.74 1.39 -31.59
N THR A 105 24.91 0.69 -32.36
CA THR A 105 24.70 -0.76 -32.28
C THR A 105 25.18 -1.45 -33.58
N THR A 106 25.52 -2.73 -33.49
CA THR A 106 25.86 -3.58 -34.64
C THR A 106 24.74 -4.57 -34.92
N THR A 107 24.71 -5.69 -34.20
CA THR A 107 23.64 -6.69 -34.27
C THR A 107 22.55 -6.43 -33.24
N GLY A 108 22.79 -5.59 -32.22
CA GLY A 108 21.87 -5.37 -31.10
C GLY A 108 22.03 -6.36 -29.95
N VAL A 109 22.78 -7.46 -30.16
CA VAL A 109 22.85 -8.58 -29.20
C VAL A 109 23.91 -8.34 -28.13
N SER A 110 24.99 -7.63 -28.46
CA SER A 110 26.12 -7.44 -27.55
C SER A 110 25.71 -6.69 -26.29
N ALA A 111 26.40 -6.91 -25.17
CA ALA A 111 26.13 -6.16 -23.94
C ALA A 111 26.26 -4.65 -24.13
N ASN A 112 27.19 -4.21 -24.99
CA ASN A 112 27.39 -2.81 -25.35
C ASN A 112 26.22 -2.26 -26.18
N ASP A 113 25.74 -3.03 -27.15
CA ASP A 113 24.62 -2.65 -28.01
C ASP A 113 23.31 -2.56 -27.19
N ARG A 114 23.12 -3.51 -26.27
CA ARG A 114 21.99 -3.52 -25.32
C ARG A 114 22.05 -2.34 -24.38
N ALA A 115 23.21 -2.03 -23.79
CA ALA A 115 23.38 -0.86 -22.91
C ALA A 115 23.05 0.44 -23.67
N THR A 116 23.54 0.57 -24.90
CA THR A 116 23.26 1.72 -25.77
C THR A 116 21.75 1.85 -26.04
N THR A 117 21.07 0.74 -26.30
CA THR A 117 19.62 0.71 -26.52
C THR A 117 18.85 1.12 -25.26
N VAL A 118 19.23 0.59 -24.09
CA VAL A 118 18.61 0.93 -22.81
C VAL A 118 18.75 2.43 -22.50
N LEU A 119 19.96 2.99 -22.67
CA LEU A 119 20.20 4.42 -22.45
C LEU A 119 19.38 5.28 -23.43
N ALA A 120 19.25 4.84 -24.69
CA ALA A 120 18.40 5.52 -25.66
C ALA A 120 16.91 5.46 -25.25
N LEU A 121 16.43 4.34 -24.72
CA LEU A 121 15.05 4.23 -24.20
C LEU A 121 14.81 5.13 -22.99
N ALA A 122 15.81 5.26 -22.10
CA ALA A 122 15.73 6.14 -20.94
C ALA A 122 15.74 7.64 -21.30
N SER A 123 16.30 8.00 -22.46
CA SER A 123 16.40 9.39 -22.88
C SER A 123 15.04 10.00 -23.28
N LYS A 124 14.75 11.17 -22.69
CA LYS A 124 13.57 12.00 -23.02
C LYS A 124 13.65 12.62 -24.43
N ASP A 125 14.86 12.79 -24.96
CA ASP A 125 15.10 13.39 -26.27
C ASP A 125 15.00 12.37 -27.41
N SER A 126 14.97 11.07 -27.09
CA SER A 126 14.83 10.01 -28.08
C SER A 126 13.52 10.12 -28.84
N LYS A 127 13.59 9.77 -30.13
CA LYS A 127 12.46 9.79 -31.05
C LYS A 127 12.24 8.39 -31.64
N PRO A 128 11.06 8.09 -32.20
CA PRO A 128 10.76 6.78 -32.76
C PRO A 128 11.74 6.25 -33.81
N ASP A 129 12.39 7.15 -34.56
CA ASP A 129 13.35 6.89 -35.63
C ASP A 129 14.78 6.60 -35.12
N ALA A 130 15.02 6.79 -33.82
CA ALA A 130 16.27 6.41 -33.15
C ALA A 130 16.41 4.90 -32.93
N PHE A 131 15.38 4.10 -33.27
CA PHE A 131 15.31 2.68 -32.98
C PHE A 131 14.95 1.84 -34.22
N ASN A 132 15.59 0.68 -34.34
CA ASN A 132 15.30 -0.36 -35.31
C ASN A 132 14.26 -1.34 -34.77
N ARG A 133 13.44 -1.89 -35.68
CA ARG A 133 12.36 -2.84 -35.37
C ARG A 133 12.44 -4.03 -36.35
N PRO A 134 12.50 -5.29 -35.89
CA PRO A 134 12.55 -5.76 -34.49
C PRO A 134 13.93 -5.54 -33.83
N GLY A 135 14.05 -5.83 -32.53
CA GLY A 135 15.33 -5.83 -31.79
C GLY A 135 15.35 -6.79 -30.59
N HIS A 136 16.32 -6.61 -29.69
CA HIS A 136 16.67 -7.56 -28.62
C HIS A 136 16.41 -7.03 -27.20
N ILE A 137 15.92 -5.79 -27.06
CA ILE A 137 15.41 -5.25 -25.80
C ILE A 137 13.88 -5.21 -25.84
N PHE A 138 13.25 -5.60 -24.74
CA PHE A 138 11.81 -5.80 -24.68
C PHE A 138 11.13 -4.75 -23.77
N PRO A 139 10.53 -3.66 -24.32
CA PRO A 139 9.88 -2.66 -23.49
C PRO A 139 8.60 -3.21 -22.84
N LEU A 140 8.44 -2.97 -21.55
CA LEU A 140 7.27 -3.32 -20.75
C LEU A 140 6.55 -2.06 -20.30
N ARG A 141 5.21 -2.08 -20.36
CA ARG A 141 4.36 -0.95 -19.98
C ARG A 141 4.09 -0.96 -18.48
N TYR A 142 4.59 0.05 -17.79
CA TYR A 142 4.24 0.36 -16.41
C TYR A 142 2.75 0.69 -16.27
N ARG A 143 2.11 0.17 -15.21
CA ARG A 143 0.77 0.60 -14.80
C ARG A 143 0.86 1.74 -13.80
N GLU A 144 0.17 2.84 -14.09
CA GLU A 144 0.07 3.98 -13.18
C GLU A 144 -0.39 3.55 -11.79
N GLY A 145 0.30 4.03 -10.76
CA GLY A 145 0.16 3.59 -9.37
C GLY A 145 1.12 2.45 -8.97
N GLY A 146 1.86 1.86 -9.91
CA GLY A 146 2.97 0.94 -9.64
C GLY A 146 2.58 -0.28 -8.84
N VAL A 147 3.43 -0.69 -7.91
CA VAL A 147 3.20 -1.90 -7.09
C VAL A 147 1.96 -1.80 -6.22
N LEU A 148 1.46 -0.58 -5.97
CA LEU A 148 0.21 -0.36 -5.26
C LEU A 148 -1.02 -0.72 -6.10
N LYS A 149 -0.88 -0.82 -7.42
CA LYS A 149 -1.92 -1.22 -8.38
C LYS A 149 -1.73 -2.61 -8.95
N ARG A 150 -0.48 -2.98 -9.25
CA ARG A 150 -0.12 -4.31 -9.73
C ARG A 150 1.20 -4.72 -9.10
N ALA A 151 1.17 -5.76 -8.28
CA ALA A 151 2.35 -6.32 -7.62
C ALA A 151 3.19 -7.16 -8.61
N GLY A 152 3.84 -6.52 -9.59
CA GLY A 152 4.69 -7.18 -10.58
C GLY A 152 6.10 -6.57 -10.64
N HIS A 153 7.06 -7.33 -11.17
CA HIS A 153 8.45 -6.88 -11.35
C HIS A 153 8.57 -5.65 -12.25
N THR A 154 7.73 -5.56 -13.30
CA THR A 154 7.61 -4.36 -14.14
C THR A 154 7.36 -3.11 -13.30
N GLU A 155 6.32 -3.13 -12.47
CA GLU A 155 5.99 -2.00 -11.60
C GLU A 155 7.05 -1.75 -10.53
N ALA A 156 7.58 -2.80 -9.92
CA ALA A 156 8.62 -2.68 -8.89
C ALA A 156 9.89 -2.02 -9.44
N SER A 157 10.29 -2.36 -10.66
CA SER A 157 11.50 -1.81 -11.30
C SER A 157 11.42 -0.29 -11.50
N VAL A 158 10.30 0.20 -12.04
CA VAL A 158 10.06 1.64 -12.25
C VAL A 158 9.88 2.36 -10.92
N ASP A 159 9.14 1.77 -9.98
CA ASP A 159 8.93 2.37 -8.65
C ASP A 159 10.27 2.56 -7.90
N LEU A 160 11.19 1.60 -7.98
CA LEU A 160 12.53 1.74 -7.39
C LEU A 160 13.33 2.87 -8.02
N ALA A 161 13.30 3.00 -9.36
CA ALA A 161 13.97 4.11 -10.05
C ALA A 161 13.41 5.47 -9.61
N VAL A 162 12.07 5.60 -9.56
CA VAL A 162 11.41 6.83 -9.09
C VAL A 162 11.76 7.14 -7.63
N LEU A 163 11.73 6.15 -6.74
CA LEU A 163 12.09 6.32 -5.33
C LEU A 163 13.58 6.65 -5.14
N ALA A 164 14.44 6.23 -6.07
CA ALA A 164 15.85 6.60 -6.11
C ALA A 164 16.07 8.05 -6.55
N GLY A 165 15.05 8.73 -7.10
CA GLY A 165 15.15 10.06 -7.67
C GLY A 165 15.65 10.06 -9.12
N LEU A 166 15.53 8.92 -9.80
CA LEU A 166 15.95 8.66 -11.16
C LEU A 166 14.74 8.68 -12.12
N ASP A 167 15.02 8.71 -13.42
CA ASP A 167 13.98 8.66 -14.45
C ASP A 167 13.18 7.34 -14.36
N PRO A 168 11.86 7.35 -14.67
CA PRO A 168 10.95 6.22 -14.46
C PRO A 168 11.12 5.12 -15.53
N VAL A 169 12.36 4.72 -15.77
CA VAL A 169 12.77 3.71 -16.74
C VAL A 169 13.77 2.77 -16.06
N ALA A 170 13.49 1.47 -16.08
CA ALA A 170 14.31 0.47 -15.40
C ALA A 170 14.52 -0.78 -16.26
N VAL A 171 15.65 -1.44 -16.06
CA VAL A 171 15.97 -2.73 -16.68
C VAL A 171 15.63 -3.84 -15.72
N LEU A 172 15.09 -4.93 -16.23
CA LEU A 172 14.83 -6.16 -15.50
C LEU A 172 15.16 -7.39 -16.35
N CYS A 173 15.60 -8.45 -15.69
CA CYS A 173 15.89 -9.76 -16.28
C CYS A 173 15.71 -10.83 -15.19
N GLU A 174 14.87 -11.82 -15.44
CA GLU A 174 14.58 -12.90 -14.49
C GLU A 174 15.82 -13.79 -14.29
N VAL A 175 16.09 -14.22 -13.06
CA VAL A 175 17.26 -15.04 -12.68
C VAL A 175 16.98 -16.52 -12.94
N VAL A 176 17.93 -17.19 -13.59
CA VAL A 176 17.90 -18.64 -13.85
C VAL A 176 18.83 -19.39 -12.90
N ASP A 177 18.48 -20.62 -12.54
CA ASP A 177 19.37 -21.55 -11.83
C ASP A 177 20.28 -22.27 -12.85
N ASP A 178 21.34 -22.93 -12.35
CA ASP A 178 22.35 -23.59 -13.18
C ASP A 178 21.78 -24.78 -13.98
N ASP A 179 20.63 -25.32 -13.57
CA ASP A 179 19.91 -26.39 -14.25
C ASP A 179 18.98 -25.90 -15.38
N GLY A 180 18.93 -24.58 -15.61
CA GLY A 180 18.10 -23.94 -16.61
C GLY A 180 16.65 -23.67 -16.18
N SER A 181 16.28 -24.04 -14.95
CA SER A 181 15.00 -23.64 -14.35
C SER A 181 15.05 -22.22 -13.78
N MET A 182 13.90 -21.65 -13.44
CA MET A 182 13.84 -20.34 -12.78
C MET A 182 14.30 -20.43 -11.32
N ALA A 183 15.18 -19.51 -10.91
CA ALA A 183 15.72 -19.51 -9.56
C ALA A 183 14.63 -19.13 -8.54
N ARG A 184 14.45 -19.98 -7.53
CA ARG A 184 13.50 -19.78 -6.43
C ARG A 184 14.15 -19.09 -5.23
N LEU A 185 13.35 -18.55 -4.30
CA LEU A 185 13.82 -17.76 -3.17
C LEU A 185 15.05 -18.31 -2.42
N PRO A 186 15.16 -19.61 -2.08
CA PRO A 186 16.36 -20.13 -1.40
C PRO A 186 17.64 -19.96 -2.21
N LYS A 187 17.57 -20.17 -3.54
CA LYS A 187 18.70 -20.01 -4.47
C LYS A 187 19.00 -18.55 -4.74
N LEU A 188 17.96 -17.72 -4.90
CA LEU A 188 18.10 -16.27 -5.04
C LEU A 188 18.81 -15.63 -3.85
N ARG A 189 18.58 -16.12 -2.63
CA ARG A 189 19.29 -15.66 -1.43
C ARG A 189 20.78 -16.01 -1.47
N GLN A 190 21.12 -17.24 -1.84
CA GLN A 190 22.52 -17.66 -1.99
C GLN A 190 23.22 -16.88 -3.10
N PHE A 191 22.53 -16.66 -4.22
CA PHE A 191 23.00 -15.85 -5.33
C PHE A 191 23.25 -14.39 -4.90
N ALA A 192 22.29 -13.76 -4.23
CA ALA A 192 22.42 -12.39 -3.75
C ALA A 192 23.58 -12.24 -2.76
N GLU A 193 23.80 -13.21 -1.87
CA GLU A 193 24.95 -13.21 -0.96
C GLU A 193 26.28 -13.36 -1.72
N ARG A 194 26.36 -14.31 -2.67
CA ARG A 194 27.55 -14.58 -3.48
C ARG A 194 27.97 -13.37 -4.32
N GLU A 195 27.02 -12.71 -4.96
CA GLU A 195 27.25 -11.55 -5.82
C GLU A 195 27.19 -10.22 -5.05
N ASN A 196 27.02 -10.26 -3.71
CA ASN A 196 26.89 -9.10 -2.83
C ASN A 196 25.81 -8.09 -3.27
N LEU A 197 24.63 -8.61 -3.63
CA LEU A 197 23.46 -7.84 -4.03
C LEU A 197 22.43 -7.79 -2.90
N LYS A 198 21.68 -6.69 -2.82
CA LYS A 198 20.50 -6.61 -1.96
C LYS A 198 19.37 -7.41 -2.58
N ILE A 199 18.63 -8.13 -1.74
CA ILE A 199 17.40 -8.82 -2.11
C ILE A 199 16.23 -8.23 -1.33
N ILE A 200 15.17 -7.85 -2.02
CA ILE A 200 13.93 -7.31 -1.44
C ILE A 200 12.69 -8.03 -1.96
N SER A 201 11.56 -7.91 -1.27
CA SER A 201 10.27 -8.41 -1.73
C SER A 201 9.37 -7.27 -2.23
N ILE A 202 8.57 -7.53 -3.26
CA ILE A 202 7.52 -6.60 -3.72
C ILE A 202 6.54 -6.30 -2.58
N ALA A 203 6.23 -7.28 -1.74
CA ALA A 203 5.38 -7.08 -0.55
C ALA A 203 5.94 -6.03 0.41
N ASP A 204 7.26 -6.01 0.65
CA ASP A 204 7.88 -4.99 1.48
C ASP A 204 7.98 -3.63 0.78
N LEU A 205 8.15 -3.60 -0.55
CA LEU A 205 8.08 -2.37 -1.34
C LEU A 205 6.68 -1.75 -1.29
N ILE A 206 5.61 -2.55 -1.38
CA ILE A 206 4.22 -2.11 -1.21
C ILE A 206 4.02 -1.51 0.18
N LYS A 207 4.48 -2.19 1.24
CA LYS A 207 4.39 -1.68 2.62
C LYS A 207 5.16 -0.39 2.81
N TYR A 208 6.33 -0.26 2.16
CA TYR A 208 7.14 0.94 2.17
C TYR A 208 6.38 2.11 1.53
N ARG A 209 5.98 1.96 0.27
CA ARG A 209 5.25 3.00 -0.47
C ARG A 209 3.95 3.42 0.20
N ARG A 210 3.16 2.49 0.76
CA ARG A 210 1.93 2.85 1.49
C ARG A 210 2.17 3.79 2.67
N LYS A 211 3.33 3.69 3.31
CA LYS A 211 3.69 4.51 4.47
C LYS A 211 4.38 5.82 4.11
N THR A 212 5.15 5.83 3.02
CA THR A 212 5.96 6.98 2.62
C THR A 212 5.26 7.89 1.63
N ASP A 213 4.45 7.33 0.74
CA ASP A 213 3.79 8.09 -0.32
C ASP A 213 2.55 8.79 0.25
N LYS A 214 2.29 10.02 -0.21
CA LYS A 214 1.02 10.70 0.04
C LYS A 214 -0.02 10.12 -0.91
N LEU A 215 -0.90 9.27 -0.39
CA LEU A 215 -1.90 8.53 -1.17
C LEU A 215 -3.31 9.15 -1.12
N VAL A 216 -3.48 10.21 -0.34
CA VAL A 216 -4.76 10.91 -0.18
C VAL A 216 -4.61 12.40 -0.46
N GLU A 217 -5.64 12.95 -1.11
CA GLU A 217 -5.81 14.38 -1.34
C GLU A 217 -7.03 14.88 -0.58
N HIS A 218 -6.85 15.92 0.24
CA HIS A 218 -7.97 16.60 0.89
C HIS A 218 -8.69 17.50 -0.12
N ALA A 219 -9.86 17.05 -0.58
CA ALA A 219 -10.55 17.65 -1.72
C ALA A 219 -11.48 18.81 -1.33
N SER A 220 -12.21 18.67 -0.23
CA SER A 220 -13.17 19.69 0.23
C SER A 220 -13.58 19.47 1.68
N ALA A 221 -14.17 20.50 2.30
CA ALA A 221 -14.78 20.40 3.62
C ALA A 221 -16.08 21.20 3.73
N ALA A 222 -17.04 20.72 4.53
CA ALA A 222 -18.31 21.38 4.79
C ALA A 222 -18.84 21.09 6.20
N GLN A 223 -19.58 22.03 6.78
CA GLN A 223 -20.35 21.77 8.01
C GLN A 223 -21.59 20.95 7.66
N ILE A 224 -21.78 19.81 8.33
CA ILE A 224 -22.93 18.93 8.17
C ILE A 224 -23.68 18.82 9.50
N PRO A 225 -24.91 19.36 9.59
CA PRO A 225 -25.78 19.06 10.72
C PRO A 225 -26.26 17.61 10.60
N THR A 226 -26.02 16.81 11.63
CA THR A 226 -26.49 15.43 11.71
C THR A 226 -27.45 15.25 12.88
N MET A 227 -28.16 14.12 12.93
CA MET A 227 -28.98 13.75 14.07
C MET A 227 -28.18 13.58 15.38
N TRP A 228 -26.87 13.38 15.30
CA TRP A 228 -25.99 13.24 16.46
C TRP A 228 -25.33 14.55 16.88
N GLY A 229 -25.44 15.61 16.07
CA GLY A 229 -24.76 16.89 16.29
C GLY A 229 -24.13 17.45 15.01
N PRO A 230 -23.62 18.70 15.04
CA PRO A 230 -22.91 19.30 13.92
C PRO A 230 -21.46 18.82 13.86
N PHE A 231 -21.01 18.46 12.65
CA PHE A 231 -19.65 18.03 12.36
C PHE A 231 -19.10 18.75 11.13
N THR A 232 -17.77 18.88 11.05
CA THR A 232 -17.10 19.23 9.80
C THR A 232 -16.81 17.94 9.04
N ALA A 233 -17.40 17.78 7.87
CA ALA A 233 -17.10 16.69 6.97
C ALA A 233 -15.95 17.08 6.05
N HIS A 234 -14.87 16.31 6.05
CA HIS A 234 -13.74 16.45 5.14
C HIS A 234 -13.76 15.32 4.12
N CYS A 235 -13.76 15.65 2.83
CA CYS A 235 -13.68 14.70 1.74
C CYS A 235 -12.22 14.46 1.37
N TYR A 236 -11.81 13.19 1.36
CA TYR A 236 -10.48 12.77 0.95
C TYR A 236 -10.57 11.85 -0.27
N ARG A 237 -9.87 12.18 -1.34
CA ARG A 237 -9.79 11.34 -2.53
C ARG A 237 -8.52 10.49 -2.49
N SER A 238 -8.67 9.17 -2.63
CA SER A 238 -7.56 8.25 -2.84
C SER A 238 -7.00 8.43 -4.25
N ILE A 239 -5.68 8.68 -4.36
CA ILE A 239 -5.04 8.86 -5.67
C ILE A 239 -4.93 7.55 -6.45
N LEU A 240 -5.03 6.41 -5.75
CA LEU A 240 -4.89 5.11 -6.36
C LEU A 240 -6.15 4.80 -7.17
N ASP A 241 -7.29 4.70 -6.51
CA ASP A 241 -8.55 4.23 -7.09
C ASP A 241 -9.58 5.34 -7.34
N GLY A 242 -9.27 6.58 -6.94
CA GLY A 242 -10.18 7.71 -7.07
C GLY A 242 -11.36 7.66 -6.09
N ILE A 243 -11.40 6.70 -5.16
CA ILE A 243 -12.48 6.61 -4.18
C ILE A 243 -12.40 7.81 -3.25
N GLU A 244 -13.55 8.43 -3.03
CA GLU A 244 -13.72 9.49 -2.04
C GLU A 244 -14.14 8.88 -0.70
N HIS A 245 -13.37 9.16 0.34
CA HIS A 245 -13.63 8.83 1.73
C HIS A 245 -14.03 10.10 2.48
N ILE A 246 -14.67 9.95 3.64
CA ILE A 246 -15.14 11.09 4.44
C ILE A 246 -14.63 10.97 5.88
N ALA A 247 -14.16 12.10 6.44
CA ALA A 247 -13.86 12.24 7.85
C ALA A 247 -14.84 13.22 8.50
N MET A 248 -15.56 12.76 9.51
CA MET A 248 -16.46 13.58 10.33
C MET A 248 -15.68 14.07 11.56
N VAL A 249 -15.43 15.37 11.63
CA VAL A 249 -14.58 15.99 12.65
C VAL A 249 -15.42 16.86 13.58
N LYS A 250 -15.25 16.64 14.88
CA LYS A 250 -15.84 17.46 15.95
C LYS A 250 -14.75 18.26 16.66
N GLY A 251 -15.01 19.55 16.86
CA GLY A 251 -14.10 20.45 17.56
C GLY A 251 -12.78 20.69 16.81
N ALA A 252 -11.86 21.41 17.45
CA ALA A 252 -10.51 21.61 16.92
C ALA A 252 -9.60 20.45 17.33
N ILE A 253 -8.83 19.91 16.38
CA ILE A 253 -7.85 18.84 16.65
C ILE A 253 -6.65 19.37 17.45
N GLY A 254 -6.28 20.65 17.33
CA GLY A 254 -5.29 21.29 18.20
C GLY A 254 -3.91 20.64 18.15
N ASP A 255 -3.37 20.26 19.31
CA ASP A 255 -2.08 19.59 19.47
C ASP A 255 -2.02 18.15 18.89
N GLY A 256 -3.17 17.59 18.51
CA GLY A 256 -3.26 16.23 17.99
C GLY A 256 -3.16 15.14 19.04
N GLU A 257 -3.16 15.46 20.33
CA GLU A 257 -3.02 14.49 21.43
C GLU A 257 -4.36 14.03 22.00
N ASP A 258 -4.44 12.75 22.38
CA ASP A 258 -5.57 12.10 23.05
C ASP A 258 -6.92 12.27 22.32
N VAL A 259 -6.88 12.27 20.99
CA VAL A 259 -8.08 12.47 20.15
C VAL A 259 -8.95 11.21 20.17
N LEU A 260 -10.26 11.35 20.39
CA LEU A 260 -11.19 10.22 20.25
C LEU A 260 -11.39 9.90 18.77
N VAL A 261 -11.05 8.68 18.36
CA VAL A 261 -11.02 8.31 16.94
C VAL A 261 -11.82 7.03 16.68
N ARG A 262 -12.64 7.04 15.63
CA ARG A 262 -13.27 5.85 15.06
C ARG A 262 -12.86 5.69 13.60
N VAL A 263 -12.27 4.55 13.24
CA VAL A 263 -12.11 4.14 11.84
C VAL A 263 -13.19 3.12 11.47
N HIS A 264 -14.22 3.62 10.80
CA HIS A 264 -15.39 2.89 10.36
C HIS A 264 -15.22 2.40 8.92
N SER A 265 -15.51 1.12 8.70
CA SER A 265 -15.55 0.52 7.36
C SER A 265 -16.97 0.64 6.83
N GLU A 266 -17.12 1.10 5.59
CA GLU A 266 -18.43 1.17 4.92
C GLU A 266 -19.19 -0.16 5.00
N CYS A 267 -20.46 -0.06 5.38
CA CYS A 267 -21.43 -1.15 5.35
C CYS A 267 -22.78 -0.56 4.94
N LEU A 268 -23.06 -0.51 3.65
CA LEU A 268 -24.28 0.10 3.10
C LEU A 268 -25.55 -0.47 3.74
N THR A 269 -25.64 -1.80 3.84
CA THR A 269 -26.83 -2.46 4.42
C THR A 269 -27.02 -2.14 5.90
N GLY A 270 -25.95 -2.01 6.67
CA GLY A 270 -26.02 -1.70 8.10
C GLY A 270 -26.19 -0.21 8.38
N ASP A 271 -25.39 0.62 7.72
CA ASP A 271 -25.28 2.04 7.99
C ASP A 271 -26.44 2.85 7.39
N MET A 272 -26.88 2.52 6.16
CA MET A 272 -27.97 3.24 5.50
C MET A 272 -29.33 2.59 5.67
N PHE A 273 -29.40 1.25 5.60
CA PHE A 273 -30.67 0.52 5.63
C PHE A 273 -31.01 -0.10 7.00
N GLY A 274 -30.15 0.06 8.01
CA GLY A 274 -30.42 -0.40 9.37
C GLY A 274 -30.54 -1.92 9.50
N SER A 275 -29.84 -2.69 8.65
CA SER A 275 -29.89 -4.16 8.70
C SER A 275 -29.51 -4.70 10.08
N ALA A 276 -30.40 -5.49 10.68
CA ALA A 276 -30.18 -6.17 11.96
C ALA A 276 -29.25 -7.38 11.88
N ARG A 277 -28.86 -7.83 10.68
CA ARG A 277 -27.90 -8.94 10.48
C ARG A 277 -26.46 -8.59 10.91
N CYS A 278 -26.17 -7.31 11.08
CA CYS A 278 -24.87 -6.82 11.54
C CYS A 278 -25.04 -5.67 12.53
N ASP A 279 -23.97 -5.33 13.24
CA ASP A 279 -23.95 -4.24 14.22
C ASP A 279 -23.35 -2.94 13.67
N CYS A 280 -23.06 -2.85 12.37
CA CYS A 280 -22.33 -1.74 11.77
C CYS A 280 -23.02 -0.38 11.98
N GLY A 281 -24.31 -0.27 11.66
CA GLY A 281 -25.07 0.99 11.83
C GLY A 281 -25.14 1.43 13.30
N ASN A 282 -25.35 0.48 14.22
CA ASN A 282 -25.35 0.76 15.66
C ASN A 282 -23.97 1.23 16.15
N GLN A 283 -22.88 0.63 15.66
CA GLN A 283 -21.52 1.08 15.98
C GLN A 283 -21.23 2.47 15.43
N LEU A 284 -21.70 2.80 14.22
CA LEU A 284 -21.57 4.13 13.62
C LEU A 284 -22.27 5.18 14.48
N ALA A 285 -23.54 4.95 14.82
CA ALA A 285 -24.34 5.86 15.63
C ALA A 285 -23.71 6.09 17.01
N LEU A 286 -23.32 5.01 17.71
CA LEU A 286 -22.68 5.10 19.01
C LEU A 286 -21.34 5.86 18.96
N ALA A 287 -20.56 5.67 17.90
CA ALA A 287 -19.31 6.40 17.72
C ALA A 287 -19.55 7.90 17.51
N MET A 288 -20.50 8.27 16.64
CA MET A 288 -20.86 9.68 16.40
C MET A 288 -21.38 10.35 17.69
N GLN A 289 -22.21 9.67 18.47
CA GLN A 289 -22.71 10.18 19.77
C GLN A 289 -21.60 10.39 20.79
N GLN A 290 -20.67 9.43 20.93
CA GLN A 290 -19.55 9.57 21.87
C GLN A 290 -18.59 10.69 21.44
N ILE A 291 -18.34 10.85 20.14
CA ILE A 291 -17.52 11.95 19.63
C ILE A 291 -18.21 13.30 19.87
N GLU A 292 -19.52 13.40 19.63
CA GLU A 292 -20.28 14.61 19.96
C GLU A 292 -20.15 14.95 21.45
N ALA A 293 -20.41 13.98 22.32
CA ALA A 293 -20.37 14.16 23.77
C ALA A 293 -18.99 14.55 24.29
N ALA A 294 -17.92 14.03 23.67
CA ALA A 294 -16.54 14.41 23.98
C ALA A 294 -16.19 15.83 23.48
N GLY A 295 -16.92 16.37 22.51
CA GLY A 295 -16.68 17.70 21.91
C GLY A 295 -15.42 17.80 21.04
N ARG A 296 -14.63 16.73 20.95
CA ARG A 296 -13.38 16.65 20.18
C ARG A 296 -13.14 15.22 19.70
N GLY A 297 -13.09 15.01 18.38
CA GLY A 297 -12.80 13.69 17.83
C GLY A 297 -13.02 13.58 16.32
N VAL A 298 -12.66 12.40 15.79
CA VAL A 298 -12.70 12.11 14.35
C VAL A 298 -13.33 10.75 14.09
N LEU A 299 -14.34 10.70 13.22
CA LEU A 299 -14.78 9.47 12.60
C LEU A 299 -14.33 9.43 11.14
N ILE A 300 -13.46 8.47 10.80
CA ILE A 300 -13.11 8.16 9.42
C ILE A 300 -14.10 7.13 8.89
N TYR A 301 -14.75 7.41 7.77
CA TYR A 301 -15.61 6.47 7.06
C TYR A 301 -14.93 6.04 5.76
N LEU A 302 -14.33 4.84 5.79
CA LEU A 302 -13.62 4.25 4.66
C LEU A 302 -14.61 3.55 3.73
N ARG A 303 -14.89 4.22 2.61
CA ARG A 303 -15.61 3.68 1.45
C ARG A 303 -14.79 2.63 0.69
N GLY A 304 -15.49 1.74 -0.03
CA GLY A 304 -14.89 0.59 -0.71
C GLY A 304 -14.68 -0.63 0.20
N HIS A 305 -15.04 -0.55 1.48
CA HIS A 305 -14.86 -1.63 2.46
C HIS A 305 -16.07 -2.55 2.62
N GLU A 306 -17.12 -2.35 1.82
CA GLU A 306 -18.33 -3.17 1.86
C GLU A 306 -18.00 -4.66 1.73
N GLY A 307 -18.65 -5.49 2.56
CA GLY A 307 -18.42 -6.93 2.60
C GLY A 307 -17.02 -7.33 3.06
N ARG A 308 -16.26 -6.43 3.71
CA ARG A 308 -14.81 -6.60 3.99
C ARG A 308 -13.94 -6.47 2.74
N GLY A 309 -14.34 -5.57 1.85
CA GLY A 309 -13.64 -5.22 0.61
C GLY A 309 -13.98 -6.10 -0.60
N ILE A 310 -14.83 -7.13 -0.42
CA ILE A 310 -15.33 -7.95 -1.55
C ILE A 310 -16.46 -7.24 -2.34
N GLY A 311 -17.01 -6.16 -1.80
CA GLY A 311 -18.08 -5.38 -2.42
C GLY A 311 -19.49 -5.91 -2.14
N LEU A 312 -20.48 -5.08 -2.49
CA LEU A 312 -21.89 -5.31 -2.16
C LEU A 312 -22.46 -6.59 -2.79
N GLY A 313 -22.19 -6.82 -4.07
CA GLY A 313 -22.72 -7.99 -4.79
C GLY A 313 -22.24 -9.32 -4.19
N HIS A 314 -20.95 -9.43 -3.90
CA HIS A 314 -20.38 -10.62 -3.27
C HIS A 314 -20.87 -10.80 -1.82
N LYS A 315 -21.03 -9.70 -1.07
CA LYS A 315 -21.64 -9.75 0.27
C LYS A 315 -23.04 -10.36 0.25
N LEU A 316 -23.89 -9.97 -0.70
CA LEU A 316 -25.25 -10.52 -0.81
C LEU A 316 -25.23 -12.01 -1.18
N ARG A 317 -24.28 -12.45 -2.02
CA ARG A 317 -24.08 -13.88 -2.31
C ARG A 317 -23.64 -14.65 -1.05
N ALA A 318 -22.72 -14.08 -0.27
CA ALA A 318 -22.29 -14.68 0.99
C ALA A 318 -23.44 -14.76 2.02
N TYR A 319 -24.40 -13.83 1.99
CA TYR A 319 -25.61 -13.91 2.80
C TYR A 319 -26.50 -15.10 2.42
N ASN A 320 -26.66 -15.40 1.13
CA ASN A 320 -27.43 -16.58 0.70
C ASN A 320 -26.79 -17.87 1.24
N LEU A 321 -25.47 -17.99 1.17
CA LEU A 321 -24.76 -19.16 1.73
C LEU A 321 -24.88 -19.22 3.26
N GLN A 322 -24.88 -18.07 3.95
CA GLN A 322 -25.11 -18.02 5.39
C GLN A 322 -26.52 -18.44 5.79
N ASP A 323 -27.52 -18.05 4.99
CA ASP A 323 -28.91 -18.48 5.15
C ASP A 323 -29.03 -20.00 4.94
N ASP A 324 -28.17 -20.59 4.10
CA ASP A 324 -28.01 -22.05 3.94
C ASP A 324 -27.07 -22.69 4.98
N GLY A 325 -26.81 -22.01 6.10
CA GLY A 325 -26.15 -22.57 7.27
C GLY A 325 -24.64 -22.32 7.39
N ARG A 326 -23.97 -21.73 6.39
CA ARG A 326 -22.54 -21.40 6.48
C ARG A 326 -22.30 -20.23 7.44
N ASP A 327 -21.11 -20.11 7.98
CA ASP A 327 -20.69 -18.83 8.59
C ASP A 327 -20.06 -17.87 7.56
N THR A 328 -19.72 -16.66 8.01
CA THR A 328 -19.16 -15.62 7.12
C THR A 328 -17.80 -16.00 6.52
N VAL A 329 -16.98 -16.79 7.21
CA VAL A 329 -15.67 -17.23 6.70
C VAL A 329 -15.88 -18.32 5.65
N GLU A 330 -16.66 -19.34 5.98
CA GLU A 330 -16.99 -20.46 5.09
C GLU A 330 -17.65 -19.98 3.78
N ALA A 331 -18.61 -19.05 3.89
CA ALA A 331 -19.26 -18.47 2.72
C ALA A 331 -18.29 -17.73 1.80
N ASN A 332 -17.27 -17.06 2.35
CA ASN A 332 -16.27 -16.37 1.53
C ASN A 332 -15.30 -17.36 0.88
N GLU A 333 -14.86 -18.38 1.61
CA GLU A 333 -13.98 -19.44 1.10
C GLU A 333 -14.67 -20.23 -0.04
N GLU A 334 -15.95 -20.59 0.11
CA GLU A 334 -16.75 -21.25 -0.94
C GLU A 334 -16.88 -20.38 -2.21
N LEU A 335 -16.92 -19.05 -2.06
CA LEU A 335 -16.97 -18.11 -3.18
C LEU A 335 -15.59 -17.81 -3.80
N GLY A 336 -14.50 -18.40 -3.27
CA GLY A 336 -13.13 -18.12 -3.70
C GLY A 336 -12.68 -16.69 -3.36
N LEU A 337 -13.25 -16.10 -2.29
CA LEU A 337 -13.00 -14.72 -1.88
C LEU A 337 -12.12 -14.65 -0.62
N PRO A 338 -11.30 -13.59 -0.47
CA PRO A 338 -10.55 -13.39 0.76
C PRO A 338 -11.49 -13.16 1.95
N VAL A 339 -11.07 -13.65 3.13
CA VAL A 339 -11.81 -13.47 4.39
C VAL A 339 -11.87 -11.98 4.80
N ASP A 340 -10.81 -11.22 4.52
CA ASP A 340 -10.74 -9.78 4.75
C ASP A 340 -9.72 -9.15 3.78
N SER A 341 -10.17 -8.17 2.99
CA SER A 341 -9.31 -7.45 2.02
C SER A 341 -9.20 -5.96 2.33
N ARG A 342 -9.67 -5.53 3.51
CA ARG A 342 -9.71 -4.12 3.89
C ARG A 342 -8.32 -3.55 4.10
N GLU A 343 -8.14 -2.32 3.63
CA GLU A 343 -6.89 -1.57 3.73
C GLU A 343 -7.11 -0.33 4.61
N TYR A 344 -6.28 -0.14 5.64
CA TYR A 344 -6.48 0.94 6.62
C TYR A 344 -5.43 2.05 6.53
N GLY A 345 -4.45 1.93 5.63
CA GLY A 345 -3.42 2.92 5.39
C GLY A 345 -3.98 4.26 4.94
N ILE A 346 -4.99 4.25 4.07
CA ILE A 346 -5.72 5.46 3.67
C ILE A 346 -6.30 6.19 4.90
N GLY A 347 -6.98 5.46 5.79
CA GLY A 347 -7.53 6.04 7.01
C GLY A 347 -6.46 6.60 7.96
N ALA A 348 -5.29 5.95 8.01
CA ALA A 348 -4.15 6.44 8.78
C ALA A 348 -3.59 7.75 8.20
N GLN A 349 -3.48 7.86 6.87
CA GLN A 349 -3.02 9.09 6.23
C GLN A 349 -4.02 10.24 6.40
N MET A 350 -5.33 9.97 6.33
CA MET A 350 -6.37 10.96 6.62
C MET A 350 -6.25 11.51 8.05
N LEU A 351 -6.06 10.63 9.05
CA LEU A 351 -5.88 11.04 10.45
C LEU A 351 -4.63 11.92 10.63
N ARG A 352 -3.53 11.55 9.98
CA ARG A 352 -2.29 12.33 10.02
C ARG A 352 -2.47 13.70 9.37
N ASP A 353 -3.14 13.77 8.23
CA ASP A 353 -3.44 15.03 7.53
C ASP A 353 -4.33 15.97 8.37
N LEU A 354 -5.29 15.41 9.10
CA LEU A 354 -6.11 16.14 10.08
C LEU A 354 -5.33 16.60 11.34
N GLY A 355 -4.06 16.21 11.48
CA GLY A 355 -3.19 16.58 12.59
C GLY A 355 -3.27 15.67 13.82
N VAL A 356 -3.89 14.49 13.72
CA VAL A 356 -3.91 13.52 14.83
C VAL A 356 -2.51 12.91 15.02
N GLN A 357 -2.04 12.87 16.26
CA GLN A 357 -0.76 12.26 16.66
C GLN A 357 -1.01 11.08 17.61
N THR A 358 -1.80 11.30 18.66
CA THR A 358 -2.17 10.25 19.62
C THR A 358 -3.69 10.15 19.75
N MET A 359 -4.21 8.94 19.91
CA MET A 359 -5.66 8.70 19.88
C MET A 359 -6.14 7.65 20.89
N LYS A 360 -7.39 7.82 21.33
CA LYS A 360 -8.23 6.76 21.92
C LYS A 360 -9.04 6.12 20.80
N LEU A 361 -8.69 4.89 20.42
CA LEU A 361 -9.29 4.22 19.27
C LEU A 361 -10.56 3.46 19.68
N MET A 362 -11.67 3.79 19.02
CA MET A 362 -12.98 3.16 19.19
C MET A 362 -13.10 1.87 18.35
N THR A 363 -12.76 0.72 18.94
CA THR A 363 -12.74 -0.56 18.23
C THR A 363 -12.96 -1.75 19.17
N ASN A 364 -13.54 -2.83 18.63
CA ASN A 364 -13.59 -4.14 19.29
C ASN A 364 -12.54 -5.12 18.75
N ASN A 365 -11.83 -4.75 17.69
CA ASN A 365 -10.82 -5.60 17.07
C ASN A 365 -9.40 -5.06 17.35
N PRO A 366 -8.56 -5.81 18.09
CA PRO A 366 -7.16 -5.45 18.36
C PRO A 366 -6.26 -5.46 17.11
N ALA A 367 -6.61 -6.18 16.04
CA ALA A 367 -5.83 -6.17 14.80
C ALA A 367 -5.79 -4.76 14.15
N LYS A 368 -6.83 -3.94 14.34
CA LYS A 368 -6.86 -2.55 13.85
C LYS A 368 -5.76 -1.66 14.44
N TYR A 369 -5.20 -2.02 15.60
CA TYR A 369 -4.11 -1.28 16.26
C TYR A 369 -2.80 -1.40 15.50
N ILE A 370 -2.52 -2.59 14.97
CA ILE A 370 -1.24 -2.92 14.34
C ILE A 370 -1.09 -2.15 13.03
N GLY A 371 -2.19 -1.99 12.28
CA GLY A 371 -2.20 -1.27 11.01
C GLY A 371 -1.83 0.23 11.11
N LEU A 372 -2.03 0.88 12.26
CA LEU A 372 -1.85 2.33 12.42
C LEU A 372 -0.46 2.74 12.91
N LYS A 373 0.27 1.89 13.64
CA LYS A 373 1.58 2.24 14.25
C LYS A 373 2.62 2.71 13.23
N GLY A 374 2.58 2.22 12.01
CA GLY A 374 3.52 2.58 10.93
C GLY A 374 3.33 3.99 10.36
N TYR A 375 2.27 4.70 10.76
CA TYR A 375 1.90 6.01 10.22
C TYR A 375 2.15 7.15 11.22
N GLY A 376 3.09 6.99 12.16
CA GLY A 376 3.40 8.03 13.15
C GLY A 376 2.19 8.38 14.04
N LEU A 377 1.25 7.45 14.15
CA LEU A 377 0.06 7.54 14.98
C LEU A 377 0.24 6.62 16.19
N ALA A 378 0.06 7.16 17.39
CA ALA A 378 0.10 6.39 18.62
C ALA A 378 -1.31 6.13 19.15
N VAL A 379 -1.60 4.89 19.54
CA VAL A 379 -2.87 4.55 20.18
C VAL A 379 -2.66 4.54 21.68
N ALA A 380 -3.17 5.58 22.36
CA ALA A 380 -3.05 5.78 23.81
C ALA A 380 -4.02 4.89 24.61
N GLY A 381 -5.15 4.51 24.00
CA GLY A 381 -6.15 3.67 24.66
C GLY A 381 -7.17 3.07 23.70
N ARG A 382 -7.91 2.10 24.22
CA ARG A 382 -9.05 1.46 23.56
C ARG A 382 -10.35 1.94 24.17
N VAL A 383 -11.32 2.29 23.33
CA VAL A 383 -12.71 2.50 23.72
C VAL A 383 -13.58 1.43 23.05
N PRO A 384 -14.22 0.51 23.80
CA PRO A 384 -15.09 -0.49 23.22
C PRO A 384 -16.40 0.14 22.69
N LEU A 385 -16.98 -0.49 21.67
CA LEU A 385 -18.28 -0.11 21.12
C LEU A 385 -19.24 -1.29 21.31
N LEU A 386 -20.01 -1.26 22.39
CA LEU A 386 -20.93 -2.34 22.73
C LEU A 386 -22.32 -1.99 22.22
N THR A 387 -22.83 -2.80 21.30
CA THR A 387 -24.16 -2.60 20.69
C THR A 387 -25.13 -3.66 21.20
N PRO A 388 -26.44 -3.40 21.22
CA PRO A 388 -27.43 -4.40 21.62
C PRO A 388 -27.29 -5.71 20.84
N ILE A 389 -27.35 -6.83 21.55
CA ILE A 389 -27.40 -8.17 20.97
C ILE A 389 -28.86 -8.47 20.61
N THR A 390 -29.10 -8.90 19.39
CA THR A 390 -30.42 -9.31 18.88
C THR A 390 -30.30 -10.73 18.33
N GLU A 391 -31.44 -11.40 18.14
CA GLU A 391 -31.46 -12.74 17.53
C GLU A 391 -30.78 -12.73 16.14
N ASP A 392 -30.99 -11.68 15.34
CA ASP A 392 -30.42 -11.55 14.01
C ASP A 392 -28.89 -11.33 13.98
N ASN A 393 -28.31 -10.68 15.00
CA ASN A 393 -26.88 -10.34 15.02
C ASN A 393 -26.03 -11.26 15.89
N LYS A 394 -26.65 -12.10 16.74
CA LYS A 394 -25.94 -12.92 17.73
C LYS A 394 -24.87 -13.81 17.10
N ARG A 395 -25.25 -14.62 16.09
CA ARG A 395 -24.34 -15.53 15.39
C ARG A 395 -23.15 -14.79 14.75
N TYR A 396 -23.41 -13.59 14.22
CA TYR A 396 -22.38 -12.75 13.62
C TYR A 396 -21.40 -12.20 14.67
N LEU A 397 -21.89 -11.76 15.83
CA LEU A 397 -21.06 -11.29 16.94
C LEU A 397 -20.22 -12.43 17.56
N GLU A 398 -20.80 -13.63 17.72
CA GLU A 398 -20.11 -14.83 18.15
C GLU A 398 -18.96 -15.20 17.21
N THR A 399 -19.22 -15.20 15.89
CA THR A 399 -18.20 -15.47 14.88
C THR A 399 -17.05 -14.46 14.94
N LYS A 400 -17.37 -13.16 15.13
CA LYS A 400 -16.35 -12.11 15.32
C LYS A 400 -15.46 -12.37 16.54
N SER A 401 -16.05 -12.80 17.65
CA SER A 401 -15.32 -13.11 18.88
C SER A 401 -14.46 -14.36 18.72
N ALA A 402 -15.04 -15.46 18.22
CA ALA A 402 -14.42 -16.77 18.19
C ALA A 402 -13.35 -16.90 17.08
N LYS A 403 -13.63 -16.34 15.89
CA LYS A 403 -12.80 -16.57 14.68
C LYS A 403 -12.03 -15.32 14.22
N MET A 404 -12.41 -14.12 14.66
CA MET A 404 -11.86 -12.87 14.13
C MET A 404 -11.21 -11.97 15.18
N GLY A 405 -10.88 -12.54 16.34
CA GLY A 405 -10.09 -11.90 17.40
C GLY A 405 -10.75 -10.69 18.06
N HIS A 406 -12.06 -10.50 17.94
CA HIS A 406 -12.73 -9.38 18.62
C HIS A 406 -12.75 -9.62 20.13
N ILE A 407 -12.46 -8.56 20.89
CA ILE A 407 -12.45 -8.59 22.35
C ILE A 407 -13.68 -7.83 22.82
N TYR A 408 -14.50 -8.47 23.64
CA TYR A 408 -15.61 -7.84 24.36
C TYR A 408 -15.36 -7.94 25.87
N ASP A 409 -16.06 -7.15 26.68
CA ASP A 409 -15.94 -7.29 28.13
C ASP A 409 -16.70 -8.54 28.64
N ALA A 410 -16.43 -8.91 29.90
CA ALA A 410 -16.98 -10.13 30.49
C ALA A 410 -18.50 -10.09 30.66
N GLU A 411 -19.10 -8.91 30.76
CA GLU A 411 -20.55 -8.77 30.85
C GLU A 411 -21.22 -8.96 29.49
N PHE A 412 -20.65 -8.38 28.44
CA PHE A 412 -21.10 -8.57 27.07
C PHE A 412 -20.96 -10.03 26.62
N ILE A 413 -19.85 -10.69 26.96
CA ILE A 413 -19.65 -12.13 26.66
C ILE A 413 -20.69 -12.99 27.38
N ARG A 414 -21.06 -12.65 28.63
CA ARG A 414 -22.11 -13.36 29.36
C ARG A 414 -23.47 -13.23 28.67
N HIS A 415 -23.83 -12.03 28.21
CA HIS A 415 -25.06 -11.81 27.44
C HIS A 415 -25.03 -12.49 26.06
N LEU A 416 -23.88 -12.51 25.39
CA LEU A 416 -23.69 -13.21 24.13
C LEU A 416 -23.85 -14.74 24.30
N SER A 417 -23.29 -15.29 25.38
CA SER A 417 -23.35 -16.73 25.68
C SER A 417 -24.68 -17.15 26.31
N SER A 418 -25.47 -16.23 26.85
CA SER A 418 -26.78 -16.54 27.42
C SER A 418 -27.76 -16.92 26.30
N ASN A 419 -28.28 -18.13 26.41
CA ASN A 419 -29.37 -18.60 25.56
C ASN A 419 -30.69 -18.07 26.15
N PRO A 420 -31.50 -17.29 25.43
CA PRO A 420 -32.83 -16.90 25.94
C PRO A 420 -33.78 -18.10 26.09
N TYR A 421 -33.36 -19.31 25.69
CA TYR A 421 -34.12 -20.57 25.77
C TYR A 421 -33.39 -21.70 26.53
N ARG A 422 -32.77 -21.41 27.68
CA ARG A 422 -32.50 -22.46 28.68
C ARG A 422 -33.19 -22.17 30.00
#